data_AF-A0A061N9K5-F1
#
_entry.id   AF-A0A061N9K5-F1
#
_cell.length_a   1.000
_cell.length_b   1.000
_cell.length_c   1.000
_cell.angle_alpha   90.00
_cell.angle_beta   90.00
_cell.angle_gamma   90.00
#
_symmetry.space_group_name_H-M   'P 1'
#
loop_
_entity.id
_entity.type
_entity.pdbx_description
1 polymer ?
#
loop_
_entity_poly.entity_id
_entity_poly.type
_entity_poly.pdbx_seq_one_letter_code
_entity_poly.pdbx_strand_id
1 'polypeptide(L)'
;MNNAGWIVTFFIIPFMNFFLPLLAFLDVSKKMAIKQLGEKDKKQNSLIIFWWVFFLFSMLMTMSSGFFTVENATISMIQNDALTTSLSEFTLFIAGILAIFVVRNLTNQQSNRT
;
A
#
# COMPACT_ATOMS: atom_id res chain seq x y z
N MET A 1 29.40 17.00 14.40
CA MET A 1 29.29 15.87 13.45
C MET A 1 27.84 15.70 13.07
N ASN A 2 27.54 15.72 11.78
CA ASN A 2 26.20 15.77 11.21
C ASN A 2 25.39 14.50 11.54
N ASN A 3 24.51 14.58 12.54
CA ASN A 3 23.52 13.55 12.88
C ASN A 3 22.44 13.34 11.80
N ALA A 4 22.48 14.11 10.71
CA ALA A 4 21.52 14.03 9.62
C ALA A 4 21.56 12.68 8.87
N GLY A 5 22.73 12.04 8.75
CA GLY A 5 22.88 10.78 8.01
C GLY A 5 22.04 9.64 8.59
N TRP A 6 21.99 9.51 9.92
CA TRP A 6 21.20 8.48 10.60
C TRP A 6 19.70 8.68 10.42
N ILE A 7 19.22 9.92 10.49
CA ILE A 7 17.79 10.23 10.30
C ILE A 7 17.36 9.87 8.88
N VAL A 8 18.19 10.19 7.88
CA VAL A 8 17.92 9.86 6.48
C VAL A 8 17.83 8.36 6.28
N THR A 9 18.82 7.60 6.77
CA THR A 9 18.89 6.15 6.56
C THR A 9 17.81 5.38 7.32
N PHE A 10 17.52 5.73 8.57
CA PHE A 10 16.59 4.96 9.42
C PHE A 10 15.12 5.34 9.27
N PHE A 11 14.82 6.58 8.88
CA PHE A 11 13.43 7.05 8.83
C PHE A 11 13.01 7.47 7.43
N ILE A 12 13.81 8.28 6.73
CA ILE A 12 13.39 8.84 5.44
C ILE A 12 13.39 7.78 4.34
N ILE A 13 14.45 7.00 4.20
CA ILE A 13 14.54 5.98 3.13
C ILE A 13 13.43 4.92 3.26
N PRO A 14 13.18 4.30 4.43
CA PRO A 14 12.10 3.33 4.57
C PRO A 14 10.71 3.95 4.31
N PHE A 15 10.47 5.17 4.80
CA PHE A 15 9.22 5.88 4.57
C PHE A 15 8.99 6.16 3.08
N MET A 16 10.01 6.64 2.37
CA MET A 16 9.91 6.88 0.93
C MET A 16 9.72 5.59 0.13
N ASN A 17 10.47 4.53 0.48
CA ASN A 17 10.30 3.21 -0.13
C ASN A 17 8.91 2.62 0.09
N PHE A 18 8.28 2.97 1.20
CA PHE A 18 6.90 2.61 1.46
C PHE A 18 5.94 3.29 0.48
N PHE A 19 6.01 4.61 0.27
CA PHE A 19 5.07 5.31 -0.65
C PHE A 19 5.43 5.23 -2.14
N LEU A 20 6.66 4.80 -2.47
CA LEU A 20 7.16 4.75 -3.83
C LEU A 20 6.27 3.96 -4.81
N PRO A 21 5.78 2.75 -4.47
CA PRO A 21 4.88 1.99 -5.34
C PRO A 21 3.60 2.76 -5.70
N LEU A 22 2.97 3.43 -4.72
CA LEU A 22 1.79 4.27 -4.95
C LEU A 22 2.10 5.40 -5.93
N LEU A 23 3.17 6.15 -5.65
CA LEU A 23 3.56 7.30 -6.46
C LEU A 23 3.89 6.89 -7.89
N ALA A 24 4.59 5.76 -8.06
CA ALA A 24 4.93 5.21 -9.37
C ALA A 24 3.67 4.84 -10.17
N PHE A 25 2.73 4.10 -9.57
CA PHE A 25 1.49 3.71 -10.27
C PHE A 25 0.61 4.92 -10.61
N LEU A 26 0.51 5.91 -9.72
CA LEU A 26 -0.21 7.15 -9.99
C LEU A 26 0.43 7.97 -11.11
N ASP A 27 1.76 8.09 -11.14
CA ASP A 27 2.48 8.79 -12.20
C ASP A 27 2.29 8.11 -13.55
N VAL A 28 2.43 6.77 -13.58
CA VAL A 28 2.17 5.93 -14.75
C VAL A 28 0.73 6.14 -15.24
N SER A 29 -0.27 6.05 -14.36
CA SER A 29 -1.67 6.27 -14.70
C SER A 29 -1.94 7.69 -15.21
N LYS A 30 -1.32 8.71 -14.60
CA LYS A 30 -1.48 10.11 -15.00
C LYS A 30 -0.89 10.38 -16.38
N LYS A 31 0.35 9.92 -16.61
CA LYS A 31 1.01 9.99 -17.92
C LYS A 31 0.20 9.27 -19.00
N MET A 32 -0.45 8.16 -18.62
CA MET A 32 -1.34 7.43 -19.51
C MET A 32 -2.60 8.21 -19.87
N ALA A 33 -3.28 8.80 -18.89
CA ALA A 33 -4.51 9.56 -19.09
C ALA A 33 -4.29 10.80 -19.98
N ILE A 34 -3.22 11.57 -19.70
CA ILE A 34 -2.86 12.76 -20.49
C ILE A 34 -2.64 12.41 -21.97
N LYS A 35 -2.01 11.26 -22.23
CA LYS A 35 -1.68 10.81 -23.60
C LYS A 35 -2.90 10.27 -24.36
N GLN A 36 -3.94 9.77 -23.69
CA GLN A 36 -5.13 9.18 -24.33
C GLN A 36 -6.31 10.16 -24.50
N LEU A 37 -6.53 11.08 -23.56
CA LEU A 37 -7.73 11.92 -23.52
C LEU A 37 -7.43 13.43 -23.65
N GLY A 38 -6.15 13.80 -23.75
CA GLY A 38 -5.72 15.20 -23.58
C GLY A 38 -5.86 15.68 -22.12
N GLU A 39 -5.39 16.88 -21.82
CA GLU A 39 -5.33 17.39 -20.43
C GLU A 39 -6.67 17.47 -19.68
N LYS A 40 -7.80 17.40 -20.41
CA LYS A 40 -9.13 17.67 -19.86
C LYS A 40 -9.72 16.52 -19.02
N ASP A 41 -9.33 15.27 -19.25
CA ASP A 41 -9.84 14.13 -18.47
C ASP A 41 -8.73 13.48 -17.62
N LYS A 42 -8.32 14.19 -16.56
CA LYS A 42 -7.54 13.63 -15.46
C LYS A 42 -8.41 12.72 -14.59
N LYS A 43 -8.86 11.58 -15.13
CA LYS A 43 -9.55 10.60 -14.29
C LYS A 43 -8.49 9.86 -13.46
N GLN A 44 -8.33 10.29 -12.21
CA GLN A 44 -7.45 9.64 -11.25
C GLN A 44 -7.94 8.21 -11.03
N ASN A 45 -7.06 7.22 -11.21
CA ASN A 45 -7.44 5.81 -11.14
C ASN A 45 -7.66 5.41 -9.67
N SER A 46 -8.91 5.54 -9.21
CA SER A 46 -9.35 5.24 -7.84
C SER A 46 -8.97 3.83 -7.40
N LEU A 47 -8.85 2.88 -8.33
CA LEU A 47 -8.42 1.51 -8.06
C LEU A 47 -7.02 1.45 -7.43
N ILE A 48 -6.09 2.32 -7.86
CA ILE A 48 -4.73 2.39 -7.30
C ILE A 48 -4.78 2.87 -5.85
N ILE A 49 -5.66 3.84 -5.57
CA ILE A 49 -5.85 4.38 -4.21
C ILE A 49 -6.48 3.31 -3.31
N PHE A 50 -7.52 2.61 -3.79
CA PHE A 50 -8.15 1.53 -3.04
C PHE A 50 -7.16 0.41 -2.72
N TRP A 51 -6.40 -0.05 -3.71
CA TRP A 51 -5.33 -1.03 -3.50
C TRP A 51 -4.39 -0.60 -2.36
N TRP A 52 -3.92 0.65 -2.42
CA TRP A 52 -2.97 1.16 -1.45
C TRP A 52 -3.56 1.30 -0.04
N VAL A 53 -4.80 1.75 0.07
CA VAL A 53 -5.51 1.88 1.35
C VAL A 53 -5.71 0.51 2.00
N PHE A 54 -6.14 -0.51 1.23
CA PHE A 54 -6.30 -1.87 1.75
C PHE A 54 -4.96 -2.48 2.19
N PHE A 55 -3.90 -2.26 1.40
CA PHE A 55 -2.55 -2.68 1.76
C PHE A 55 -2.09 -2.02 3.06
N LEU A 56 -2.20 -0.69 3.17
CA LEU A 56 -1.86 0.07 4.38
C LEU A 56 -2.67 -0.41 5.60
N PHE A 57 -3.97 -0.62 5.42
CA PHE A 57 -4.84 -1.09 6.49
C PHE A 57 -4.42 -2.46 7.02
N SER A 58 -4.11 -3.41 6.13
CA SER A 58 -3.59 -4.72 6.55
C SER A 58 -2.30 -4.57 7.36
N MET A 59 -1.36 -3.74 6.89
CA MET A 59 -0.11 -3.51 7.59
C MET A 59 -0.31 -2.91 8.99
N LEU A 60 -1.19 -1.90 9.11
CA LEU A 60 -1.51 -1.28 10.40
C LEU A 60 -2.14 -2.28 11.39
N MET A 61 -3.03 -3.15 10.90
CA MET A 61 -3.63 -4.20 11.71
C MET A 61 -2.56 -5.18 12.22
N THR A 62 -1.62 -5.60 11.37
CA THR A 62 -0.50 -6.47 11.80
C THR A 62 0.44 -5.77 12.79
N MET A 63 0.71 -4.48 12.63
CA MET A 63 1.58 -3.76 13.57
C MET A 63 0.92 -3.60 14.95
N SER A 64 -0.41 -3.59 15.02
CA SER A 64 -1.14 -3.45 16.29
C SER A 64 -1.09 -4.69 17.18
N SER A 65 -0.93 -5.91 16.61
CA SER A 65 -0.84 -7.15 17.38
C SER A 65 0.57 -7.41 17.95
N GLY A 66 1.62 -6.93 17.30
CA GLY A 66 3.01 -7.14 17.73
C GLY A 66 3.50 -6.21 18.86
N PHE A 67 2.81 -5.10 19.13
CA PHE A 67 3.27 -4.07 20.08
C PHE A 67 2.90 -4.35 21.55
N PHE A 68 1.93 -5.24 21.79
CA PHE A 68 1.37 -5.54 23.11
C PHE A 68 1.70 -6.95 23.63
N THR A 69 2.74 -7.60 23.11
CA THR A 69 3.26 -8.87 23.65
C THR A 69 3.94 -8.62 25.02
N VAL A 70 3.11 -8.41 26.03
CA VAL A 70 3.50 -8.29 27.43
C VAL A 70 3.65 -9.71 27.99
N GLU A 71 4.66 -9.92 28.82
CA GLU A 71 5.06 -11.19 29.47
C GLU A 71 3.93 -11.90 30.25
N ASN A 72 2.77 -11.24 30.44
CA ASN A 72 1.54 -11.77 31.06
C ASN A 72 0.31 -11.68 30.13
N ALA A 73 0.44 -12.11 28.88
CA ALA A 73 -0.68 -12.12 27.94
C ALA A 73 -1.87 -12.93 28.48
N THR A 74 -3.00 -12.27 28.69
CA THR A 74 -4.25 -12.93 29.13
C THR A 74 -4.90 -13.67 27.95
N ILE A 75 -5.71 -14.72 28.21
CA ILE A 75 -6.44 -15.47 27.17
C ILE A 75 -7.21 -14.53 26.22
N SER A 76 -7.82 -13.46 26.76
CA SER A 76 -8.53 -12.45 25.97
C SER A 76 -7.61 -11.64 25.04
N MET A 77 -6.35 -11.42 25.41
CA MET A 77 -5.37 -10.75 24.55
C MET A 77 -5.00 -11.64 23.37
N ILE A 78 -4.75 -12.93 23.62
CA ILE A 78 -4.44 -13.93 22.56
C ILE A 78 -5.60 -14.05 21.56
N GLN A 79 -6.84 -14.08 22.05
CA GLN A 79 -8.02 -14.12 21.17
C GLN A 79 -8.14 -12.86 20.30
N ASN A 80 -7.87 -11.69 20.87
CA ASN A 80 -7.88 -10.44 20.13
C ASN A 80 -6.76 -10.38 19.08
N ASP A 81 -5.56 -10.86 19.42
CA ASP A 81 -4.42 -10.94 18.48
C ASP A 81 -4.72 -11.89 17.32
N ALA A 82 -5.35 -13.04 17.60
CA ALA A 82 -5.77 -13.96 16.55
C ALA A 82 -6.81 -13.32 15.61
N LEU A 83 -7.80 -12.61 16.15
CA LEU A 83 -8.84 -11.94 15.36
C LEU A 83 -8.26 -10.81 14.50
N THR A 84 -7.43 -9.95 15.09
CA THR A 84 -6.77 -8.84 14.37
C THR A 84 -5.81 -9.36 13.29
N THR A 85 -5.09 -10.44 13.56
CA THR A 85 -4.21 -11.09 12.59
C THR A 85 -5.00 -11.70 11.43
N SER A 86 -6.07 -12.45 11.71
CA SER A 86 -6.94 -12.99 10.66
C SER A 86 -7.56 -11.89 9.79
N LEU A 87 -8.00 -10.79 10.40
CA LEU A 87 -8.54 -9.64 9.67
C LEU A 87 -7.47 -8.98 8.79
N SER A 88 -6.25 -8.86 9.31
CA SER A 88 -5.11 -8.35 8.55
C SER A 88 -4.79 -9.22 7.34
N GLU A 89 -4.64 -10.53 7.53
CA GLU A 89 -4.33 -11.48 6.46
C GLU A 89 -5.41 -11.49 5.39
N PHE A 90 -6.68 -11.46 5.80
CA PHE A 90 -7.80 -11.36 4.87
C PHE A 90 -7.78 -10.05 4.07
N THR A 91 -7.50 -8.92 4.73
CA THR A 91 -7.36 -7.62 4.06
C THR A 91 -6.17 -7.63 3.10
N LEU A 92 -5.04 -8.22 3.51
CA LEU A 92 -3.85 -8.35 2.66
C LEU A 92 -4.14 -9.20 1.42
N PHE A 93 -4.93 -10.27 1.57
CA PHE A 93 -5.39 -11.07 0.44
C PHE A 93 -6.22 -10.25 -0.54
N ILE A 94 -7.18 -9.44 -0.05
CA ILE A 94 -7.94 -8.50 -0.88
C ILE A 94 -7.02 -7.49 -1.57
N ALA A 95 -6.06 -6.93 -0.83
CA ALA A 95 -5.07 -6.01 -1.39
C ALA A 95 -4.26 -6.68 -2.51
N GLY A 96 -3.87 -7.95 -2.36
CA GLY A 96 -3.21 -8.73 -3.41
C GLY A 96 -4.06 -8.87 -4.67
N ILE A 97 -5.35 -9.16 -4.53
CA ILE A 97 -6.30 -9.21 -5.65
C ILE A 97 -6.40 -7.84 -6.34
N LEU A 98 -6.54 -6.76 -5.57
CA LEU A 98 -6.56 -5.39 -6.11
C LEU A 98 -5.26 -5.05 -6.84
N ALA A 99 -4.11 -5.48 -6.34
CA ALA A 99 -2.82 -5.29 -6.99
C ALA A 99 -2.79 -5.93 -8.38
N ILE A 100 -3.30 -7.16 -8.51
CA ILE A 100 -3.43 -7.85 -9.80
C ILE A 100 -4.31 -7.03 -10.76
N PHE A 101 -5.44 -6.50 -10.29
CA PHE A 101 -6.30 -5.66 -11.11
C PHE A 101 -5.63 -4.34 -11.51
N VAL A 102 -4.90 -3.69 -10.62
CA VAL A 102 -4.13 -2.46 -10.92
C VAL A 102 -3.13 -2.73 -12.02
N VAL A 103 -2.31 -3.79 -11.87
CA VAL A 103 -1.30 -4.15 -12.87
C VAL A 103 -1.96 -4.49 -14.19
N ARG A 104 -2.99 -5.35 -14.21
CA ARG A 104 -3.72 -5.69 -15.44
C ARG A 104 -4.30 -4.47 -16.14
N ASN A 105 -4.91 -3.56 -15.38
CA ASN A 105 -5.48 -2.33 -15.93
C ASN A 105 -4.40 -1.45 -16.57
N LEU A 106 -3.29 -1.21 -15.86
CA LEU A 106 -2.18 -0.43 -16.39
C LEU A 106 -1.53 -1.10 -17.62
N THR A 107 -1.35 -2.43 -17.60
CA THR A 107 -0.83 -3.19 -18.75
C THR A 107 -1.76 -3.12 -19.95
N ASN A 108 -3.08 -3.23 -19.75
CA ASN A 108 -4.04 -3.10 -20.85
C ASN A 108 -4.06 -1.67 -21.42
N GLN A 109 -3.94 -0.66 -20.56
CA GLN A 109 -3.78 0.72 -21.00
C GLN A 109 -2.49 0.94 -21.80
N GLN A 110 -1.43 0.18 -21.52
CA GLN A 110 -0.18 0.20 -22.29
C GLN A 110 -0.28 -0.60 -23.60
N SER A 111 -0.87 -1.79 -23.58
CA SER A 111 -0.97 -2.73 -24.70
C SER A 111 -1.88 -2.21 -25.82
N ASN A 112 -2.99 -1.54 -25.48
CA ASN A 112 -3.86 -0.86 -26.46
C ASN A 112 -3.19 0.34 -27.18
N ARG A 113 -1.85 0.45 -27.12
CA ARG A 113 -1.02 1.49 -27.74
C ARG A 113 0.03 0.95 -28.71
N THR A 114 0.32 -0.35 -28.70
CA THR A 114 1.11 -1.04 -29.73
C THR A 114 0.18 -1.54 -30.82
#